data_AF-A0ABD4VW38-F1
#
_entry.id   AF-A0ABD4VW38-F1
#
_cell.length_a   1.000
_cell.length_b   1.000
_cell.length_c   1.000
_cell.angle_alpha   90.00
_cell.angle_beta   90.00
_cell.angle_gamma   90.00
#
_symmetry.space_group_name_H-M   'P 1'
#
loop_
_entity.id
_entity.type
_entity.pdbx_description
1 polymer ?
#
loop_
_entity_poly.entity_id
_entity_poly.type
_entity_poly.pdbx_seq_one_letter_code
_entity_poly.pdbx_strand_id
1 'polypeptide(L)'
;MKLKDNFINQDMLPRVRNRISRKLEHFIETATFYAIYSQRFSNDIIMNATYISVIVDNYISNEEKFKLADSMLKEYANAKCVITSRLHVSFPCLAVGTKNIFVIPSLRTEEKDVRRYSGRLKGLEDTVTVLELDRGKLINMQDVLPEVITIDNFPENKEGYKFYEKNLIEIVENFVNSNC
;
A
#
# COMPACT_ATOMS: atom_id res chain seq x y z
N MET A 1 16.20 9.15 -0.01
CA MET A 1 14.73 9.19 -0.15
C MET A 1 14.39 9.79 -1.51
N LYS A 2 13.97 8.96 -2.48
CA LYS A 2 13.39 9.41 -3.76
C LYS A 2 11.91 9.02 -3.70
N LEU A 3 11.05 9.96 -3.35
CA LEU A 3 9.58 9.80 -3.39
C LEU A 3 9.03 9.99 -4.83
N LYS A 4 9.87 9.79 -5.85
CA LYS A 4 9.59 10.26 -7.21
C LYS A 4 8.56 9.48 -7.99
N ASP A 5 8.07 8.37 -7.48
CA ASP A 5 7.21 7.51 -8.26
C ASP A 5 5.85 7.35 -7.56
N ASN A 6 4.92 8.24 -7.97
CA ASN A 6 3.48 7.95 -8.11
C ASN A 6 2.49 8.40 -7.01
N PHE A 7 2.83 9.35 -6.13
CA PHE A 7 1.84 9.90 -5.17
C PHE A 7 1.28 11.29 -5.54
N ILE A 8 1.88 11.96 -6.52
CA ILE A 8 1.39 13.27 -7.01
C ILE A 8 1.09 13.12 -8.49
N ASN A 9 -0.18 13.29 -8.81
CA ASN A 9 -0.68 13.45 -10.15
C ASN A 9 0.12 14.58 -10.83
N GLN A 10 0.95 14.24 -11.83
CA GLN A 10 1.88 15.18 -12.49
C GLN A 10 1.16 16.36 -13.16
N ASP A 11 -0.18 16.31 -13.26
CA ASP A 11 -1.01 17.32 -13.89
C ASP A 11 -1.45 18.47 -12.96
N MET A 12 -1.19 18.40 -11.65
CA MET A 12 -1.53 19.47 -10.69
C MET A 12 -0.41 20.50 -10.46
N LEU A 13 0.78 20.30 -11.03
CA LEU A 13 1.86 21.29 -11.00
C LEU A 13 2.04 21.86 -12.41
N PRO A 14 1.64 23.13 -12.67
CA PRO A 14 1.81 23.73 -13.99
C PRO A 14 3.29 23.72 -14.35
N ARG A 15 3.56 23.70 -15.67
CA ARG A 15 4.86 23.69 -16.36
C ARG A 15 5.83 24.79 -15.90
N VAL A 16 6.26 24.78 -14.64
CA VAL A 16 7.34 25.59 -14.07
C VAL A 16 8.50 24.63 -13.81
N ARG A 17 8.87 23.87 -14.83
CA ARG A 17 9.91 22.83 -14.75
C ARG A 17 11.34 23.39 -14.76
N ASN A 18 11.50 24.71 -14.75
CA ASN A 18 12.81 25.32 -14.65
C ASN A 18 12.90 26.15 -13.38
N ARG A 19 13.73 25.67 -12.43
CA ARG A 19 14.32 26.42 -11.29
C ARG A 19 13.69 26.25 -9.90
N ILE A 20 13.23 25.06 -9.54
CA ILE A 20 12.97 24.72 -8.12
C ILE A 20 14.09 23.79 -7.63
N SER A 21 14.70 24.11 -6.48
CA SER A 21 15.76 23.27 -5.91
C SER A 21 15.20 21.91 -5.46
N ARG A 22 15.98 20.84 -5.58
CA ARG A 22 15.59 19.49 -5.08
C ARG A 22 15.14 19.50 -3.60
N LYS A 23 15.71 20.40 -2.78
CA LYS A 23 15.31 20.56 -1.38
C LYS A 23 13.87 21.05 -1.24
N LEU A 24 13.49 22.01 -2.08
CA LEU A 24 12.13 22.56 -2.10
C LEU A 24 11.12 21.54 -2.66
N GLU A 25 11.50 20.78 -3.70
CA GLU A 25 10.70 19.66 -4.22
C GLU A 25 10.37 18.65 -3.11
N HIS A 26 11.38 18.16 -2.38
CA HIS A 26 11.17 17.22 -1.28
C HIS A 26 10.37 17.82 -0.11
N PHE A 27 10.54 19.12 0.17
CA PHE A 27 9.75 19.81 1.21
C PHE A 27 8.27 19.85 0.83
N ILE A 28 7.95 20.19 -0.43
CA ILE A 28 6.58 20.20 -0.95
C ILE A 28 5.99 18.78 -0.93
N GLU A 29 6.75 17.77 -1.35
CA GLU A 29 6.31 16.36 -1.29
C GLU A 29 5.97 15.94 0.14
N THR A 30 6.85 16.25 1.11
CA THR A 30 6.65 15.91 2.53
C THR A 30 5.47 16.66 3.13
N ALA A 31 5.34 17.96 2.84
CA ALA A 31 4.22 18.77 3.30
C ALA A 31 2.90 18.29 2.72
N THR A 32 2.88 17.90 1.44
CA THR A 32 1.69 17.36 0.76
C THR A 32 1.30 16.01 1.37
N PHE A 33 2.28 15.13 1.57
CA PHE A 33 2.07 13.84 2.25
C PHE A 33 1.46 14.06 3.64
N TYR A 34 2.06 14.93 4.45
CA TYR A 34 1.55 15.24 5.79
C TYR A 34 0.13 15.83 5.73
N ALA A 35 -0.12 16.81 4.86
CA ALA A 35 -1.41 17.48 4.74
C ALA A 35 -2.54 16.54 4.30
N ILE A 36 -2.23 15.52 3.50
CA ILE A 36 -3.20 14.51 3.06
C ILE A 36 -3.41 13.46 4.16
N TYR A 37 -2.33 12.87 4.68
CA TYR A 37 -2.43 11.75 5.60
C TYR A 37 -2.91 12.16 7.00
N SER A 38 -2.59 13.39 7.46
CA SER A 38 -3.06 13.90 8.76
C SER A 38 -4.58 14.09 8.83
N GLN A 39 -5.28 14.06 7.70
CA GLN A 39 -6.75 14.10 7.67
C GLN A 39 -7.38 12.78 8.15
N ARG A 40 -6.67 11.64 8.01
CA ARG A 40 -7.19 10.31 8.35
C ARG A 40 -6.35 9.55 9.38
N PHE A 41 -5.09 9.93 9.57
CA PHE A 41 -4.18 9.29 10.51
C PHE A 41 -3.73 10.30 11.57
N SER A 42 -3.71 9.86 12.82
CA SER A 42 -3.19 10.68 13.92
C SER A 42 -1.73 11.09 13.67
N ASN A 43 -1.36 12.27 14.17
CA ASN A 43 0.01 12.77 14.06
C ASN A 43 1.03 11.81 14.68
N ASP A 44 0.66 11.09 15.73
CA ASP A 44 1.53 10.09 16.35
C ASP A 44 1.97 9.01 15.35
N ILE A 45 1.04 8.49 14.54
CA ILE A 45 1.36 7.54 13.46
C ILE A 45 2.31 8.18 12.46
N ILE A 46 1.99 9.37 11.95
CA ILE A 46 2.76 10.00 10.86
C ILE A 46 4.17 10.35 11.31
N MET A 47 4.34 10.82 12.55
CA MET A 47 5.62 11.27 13.07
C MET A 47 6.51 10.12 13.55
N ASN A 48 5.92 9.02 14.05
CA ASN A 48 6.66 7.90 14.62
C ASN A 48 6.71 6.65 13.72
N ALA A 49 6.09 6.67 12.55
CA ALA A 49 6.16 5.55 11.60
C ALA A 49 7.56 5.32 11.03
N THR A 50 7.87 4.05 10.74
CA THR A 50 9.03 3.67 9.93
C THR A 50 8.67 3.74 8.45
N TYR A 51 9.44 4.50 7.67
CA TYR A 51 9.23 4.68 6.23
C TYR A 51 10.20 3.82 5.42
N ILE A 52 9.66 2.80 4.74
CA ILE A 52 10.45 1.80 4.01
C ILE A 52 10.24 1.96 2.49
N SER A 53 11.33 1.89 1.73
CA SER A 53 11.30 1.85 0.27
C SER A 53 11.42 0.40 -0.23
N VAL A 54 10.45 -0.03 -1.05
CA VAL A 54 10.44 -1.37 -1.67
C VAL A 54 11.16 -1.39 -3.03
N ILE A 55 11.82 -0.28 -3.40
CA ILE A 55 12.62 -0.23 -4.62
C ILE A 55 13.96 -0.92 -4.34
N VAL A 56 14.17 -2.05 -5.02
CA VAL A 56 15.38 -2.85 -4.93
C VAL A 56 16.28 -2.54 -6.12
N ASP A 57 17.59 -2.51 -5.89
CA ASP A 57 18.57 -2.35 -6.97
C ASP A 57 18.57 -3.60 -7.88
N ASN A 58 18.63 -3.39 -9.19
CA ASN A 58 18.72 -4.50 -10.14
C ASN A 58 20.09 -5.19 -10.11
N TYR A 59 21.12 -4.53 -9.58
CA TYR A 59 22.50 -5.03 -9.56
C TYR A 59 22.83 -5.98 -8.40
N ILE A 60 21.94 -6.16 -7.43
CA ILE A 60 22.18 -7.12 -6.34
C ILE A 60 21.88 -8.56 -6.77
N SER A 61 22.61 -9.51 -6.18
CA SER A 61 22.46 -10.93 -6.42
C SER A 61 21.09 -11.46 -5.96
N ASN A 62 20.71 -12.65 -6.43
CA ASN A 62 19.47 -13.28 -5.98
C ASN A 62 19.50 -13.60 -4.48
N GLU A 63 20.66 -14.01 -3.94
CA GLU A 63 20.81 -14.26 -2.50
C GLU A 63 20.56 -13.00 -1.67
N GLU A 64 21.10 -11.85 -2.10
CA GLU A 64 20.85 -10.56 -1.46
C GLU A 64 19.38 -10.13 -1.56
N LYS A 65 18.72 -10.39 -2.70
CA LYS A 65 17.28 -10.14 -2.85
C LYS A 65 16.46 -10.97 -1.87
N PHE A 66 16.80 -12.25 -1.68
CA PHE A 66 16.12 -13.10 -0.69
C PHE A 66 16.36 -12.62 0.74
N LYS A 67 17.59 -12.24 1.08
CA LYS A 67 17.90 -11.67 2.41
C LYS A 67 17.13 -10.37 2.66
N LEU A 68 17.04 -9.50 1.66
CA LEU A 68 16.26 -8.26 1.76
C LEU A 68 14.77 -8.57 1.94
N ALA A 69 14.21 -9.47 1.14
CA ALA A 69 12.81 -9.88 1.26
C ALA A 69 12.50 -10.45 2.65
N ASP A 70 13.35 -11.34 3.17
CA ASP A 70 13.22 -11.89 4.53
C ASP A 70 13.27 -10.81 5.61
N SER A 71 14.19 -9.85 5.51
CA SER A 71 14.26 -8.71 6.43
C SER A 71 12.98 -7.87 6.39
N MET A 72 12.46 -7.58 5.20
CA MET A 72 11.22 -6.81 5.05
C MET A 72 10.01 -7.56 5.61
N LEU A 73 9.90 -8.86 5.38
CA LEU A 73 8.83 -9.70 5.96
C LEU A 73 8.87 -9.68 7.49
N LYS A 74 10.06 -9.73 8.09
CA LYS A 74 10.24 -9.60 9.55
C LYS A 74 9.81 -8.22 10.05
N GLU A 75 10.12 -7.14 9.33
CA GLU A 75 9.65 -5.80 9.68
C GLU A 75 8.12 -5.72 9.63
N TYR A 76 7.51 -6.27 8.57
CA TYR A 76 6.05 -6.29 8.43
C TYR A 76 5.39 -7.11 9.54
N ALA A 77 5.92 -8.29 9.87
CA ALA A 77 5.37 -9.15 10.93
C ALA A 77 5.42 -8.49 12.33
N ASN A 78 6.39 -7.60 12.57
CA ASN A 78 6.51 -6.88 13.84
C ASN A 78 5.73 -5.55 13.89
N ALA A 79 5.19 -5.09 12.76
CA ALA A 79 4.45 -3.82 12.71
C ALA A 79 3.04 -3.96 13.30
N LYS A 80 2.55 -2.91 13.97
CA LYS A 80 1.14 -2.85 14.41
C LYS A 80 0.16 -2.75 13.24
N CYS A 81 0.57 -2.02 12.20
CA CYS A 81 -0.17 -1.86 10.95
C CYS A 81 0.79 -1.40 9.84
N VAL A 82 0.53 -1.80 8.60
CA VAL A 82 1.27 -1.35 7.41
C VAL A 82 0.34 -0.57 6.48
N ILE A 83 0.75 0.65 6.10
CA ILE A 83 0.03 1.48 5.12
C ILE A 83 0.83 1.48 3.82
N THR A 84 0.22 1.05 2.72
CA THR A 84 0.97 0.85 1.46
C THR A 84 0.09 1.01 0.22
N SER A 85 0.71 1.38 -0.90
CA SER A 85 0.09 1.31 -2.24
C SER A 85 0.59 0.09 -3.03
N ARG A 86 1.35 -0.82 -2.43
CA ARG A 86 1.95 -1.98 -3.10
C ARG A 86 1.26 -3.28 -2.69
N LEU A 87 0.57 -3.94 -3.63
CA LEU A 87 -0.08 -5.23 -3.38
C LEU A 87 0.91 -6.30 -2.89
N HIS A 88 2.13 -6.31 -3.42
CA HIS A 88 3.20 -7.21 -2.99
C HIS A 88 3.77 -6.89 -1.59
N VAL A 89 3.27 -5.85 -0.91
CA VAL A 89 3.51 -5.61 0.51
C VAL A 89 2.25 -5.96 1.30
N SER A 90 1.08 -5.51 0.82
CA SER A 90 -0.21 -5.74 1.45
C SER A 90 -0.55 -7.23 1.63
N PHE A 91 -0.37 -8.06 0.60
CA PHE A 91 -0.66 -9.50 0.70
C PHE A 91 0.31 -10.27 1.60
N PRO A 92 1.63 -10.02 1.58
CA PRO A 92 2.50 -10.59 2.60
C PRO A 92 2.13 -10.17 4.02
N CYS A 93 1.72 -8.92 4.25
CA CYS A 93 1.23 -8.48 5.57
C CYS A 93 0.00 -9.29 6.00
N LEU A 94 -0.95 -9.51 5.09
CA LEU A 94 -2.13 -10.33 5.32
C LEU A 94 -1.75 -11.78 5.67
N ALA A 95 -0.78 -12.36 4.96
CA ALA A 95 -0.31 -13.72 5.19
C ALA A 95 0.33 -13.92 6.58
N VAL A 96 1.01 -12.90 7.12
CA VAL A 96 1.62 -12.94 8.46
C VAL A 96 0.70 -12.40 9.57
N GLY A 97 -0.54 -12.03 9.23
CA GLY A 97 -1.53 -11.53 10.18
C GLY A 97 -1.37 -10.05 10.58
N THR A 98 -0.44 -9.31 9.95
CA THR A 98 -0.27 -7.88 10.20
C THR A 98 -1.42 -7.09 9.59
N LYS A 99 -2.03 -6.20 10.37
CA LYS A 99 -3.07 -5.28 9.89
C LYS A 99 -2.52 -4.42 8.76
N ASN A 100 -3.29 -4.21 7.70
CA ASN A 100 -2.82 -3.38 6.60
C ASN A 100 -3.92 -2.54 5.94
N ILE A 101 -3.53 -1.36 5.48
CA ILE A 101 -4.40 -0.42 4.76
C ILE A 101 -3.77 -0.14 3.40
N PHE A 102 -4.51 -0.46 2.35
CA PHE A 102 -4.12 -0.28 0.97
C PHE A 102 -4.60 1.07 0.43
N VAL A 103 -3.68 1.92 -0.04
CA VAL A 103 -4.00 3.24 -0.58
C VAL A 103 -3.90 3.21 -2.11
N ILE A 104 -4.99 3.58 -2.78
CA ILE A 104 -5.08 3.67 -4.25
C ILE A 104 -5.28 5.12 -4.71
N PRO A 105 -4.86 5.49 -5.94
CA PRO A 105 -5.26 6.76 -6.54
C PRO A 105 -6.76 6.77 -6.87
N SER A 106 -7.32 7.98 -7.03
CA SER A 106 -8.73 8.19 -7.40
C SER A 106 -9.15 7.38 -8.62
N LEU A 107 -10.22 6.58 -8.49
CA LEU A 107 -10.82 5.82 -9.59
C LEU A 107 -11.60 6.70 -10.57
N ARG A 108 -11.87 7.96 -10.19
CA ARG A 108 -12.61 8.93 -11.00
C ARG A 108 -11.80 9.45 -12.18
N THR A 109 -10.49 9.29 -12.15
CA THR A 109 -9.61 9.75 -13.21
C THR A 109 -9.24 8.59 -14.13
N GLU A 110 -9.42 8.74 -15.44
CA GLU A 110 -9.06 7.70 -16.42
C GLU A 110 -7.55 7.61 -16.70
N GLU A 111 -6.73 7.83 -15.68
CA GLU A 111 -5.28 7.78 -15.79
C GLU A 111 -4.75 6.36 -15.91
N LYS A 112 -3.58 6.24 -16.56
CA LYS A 112 -2.87 4.96 -16.71
C LYS A 112 -2.59 4.30 -15.37
N ASP A 113 -2.29 5.09 -14.34
CA ASP A 113 -2.02 4.57 -13.00
C ASP A 113 -3.27 4.01 -12.33
N VAL A 114 -4.42 4.66 -12.51
CA VAL A 114 -5.72 4.15 -12.06
C VAL A 114 -6.04 2.81 -12.70
N ARG A 115 -5.80 2.67 -14.02
CA ARG A 115 -5.97 1.38 -14.74
C ARG A 115 -5.04 0.29 -14.21
N ARG A 116 -3.81 0.62 -13.78
CA ARG A 116 -2.86 -0.34 -13.18
C ARG A 116 -3.32 -0.84 -11.82
N TYR A 117 -3.87 0.04 -10.98
CA TYR A 117 -4.35 -0.35 -9.65
C TYR A 117 -5.68 -1.06 -9.72
N SER A 118 -6.68 -0.47 -10.40
CA SER A 118 -7.98 -1.11 -10.62
C SER A 118 -7.81 -2.48 -11.27
N GLY A 119 -6.97 -2.62 -12.30
CA GLY A 119 -6.75 -3.91 -12.96
C GLY A 119 -6.12 -5.00 -12.08
N ARG A 120 -5.27 -4.63 -11.10
CA ARG A 120 -4.59 -5.61 -10.23
C ARG A 120 -5.36 -5.92 -8.94
N LEU A 121 -6.19 -4.99 -8.48
CA LEU A 121 -7.03 -5.16 -7.30
C LEU A 121 -8.42 -5.71 -7.67
N LYS A 122 -8.82 -5.64 -8.95
CA LYS A 122 -10.13 -6.11 -9.41
C LYS A 122 -10.36 -7.57 -9.03
N GLY A 123 -11.43 -7.82 -8.29
CA GLY A 123 -11.81 -9.12 -7.75
C GLY A 123 -11.15 -9.46 -6.42
N LEU A 124 -10.30 -8.61 -5.86
CA LEU A 124 -9.60 -8.82 -4.58
C LEU A 124 -9.91 -7.71 -3.57
N GLU A 125 -10.89 -6.85 -3.85
CA GLU A 125 -11.23 -5.71 -3.02
C GLU A 125 -11.74 -6.10 -1.61
N ASP A 126 -12.33 -7.29 -1.51
CA ASP A 126 -12.81 -7.89 -0.25
C ASP A 126 -11.67 -8.50 0.60
N THR A 127 -10.45 -8.59 0.07
CA THR A 127 -9.30 -9.18 0.77
C THR A 127 -8.51 -8.17 1.60
N VAL A 128 -8.60 -6.87 1.27
CA VAL A 128 -7.79 -5.81 1.89
C VAL A 128 -8.63 -4.57 2.20
N THR A 129 -8.27 -3.86 3.26
CA THR A 129 -8.90 -2.57 3.60
C THR A 129 -8.38 -1.49 2.66
N VAL A 130 -9.27 -0.74 1.99
CA VAL A 130 -8.88 0.20 0.92
C VAL A 130 -9.28 1.64 1.25
N LEU A 131 -8.30 2.55 1.14
CA LEU A 131 -8.50 3.99 1.09
C LEU A 131 -8.18 4.51 -0.32
N GLU A 132 -9.05 5.37 -0.84
CA GLU A 132 -8.87 6.05 -2.12
C GLU A 132 -8.38 7.48 -1.89
N LEU A 133 -7.31 7.87 -2.58
CA LEU A 133 -6.84 9.26 -2.62
C LEU A 133 -7.59 10.03 -3.71
N ASP A 134 -8.65 10.73 -3.32
CA ASP A 134 -9.45 11.57 -4.21
C ASP A 134 -9.28 13.05 -3.88
N ARG A 135 -8.80 13.83 -4.86
CA ARG A 135 -8.67 15.31 -4.77
C ARG A 135 -8.00 15.81 -3.48
N GLY A 136 -6.92 15.14 -3.06
CA GLY A 136 -6.16 15.50 -1.86
C GLY A 136 -6.80 15.07 -0.54
N LYS A 137 -7.78 14.17 -0.58
CA LYS A 137 -8.42 13.57 0.58
C LYS A 137 -8.38 12.05 0.48
N LEU A 138 -8.18 11.40 1.63
CA LEU A 138 -8.28 9.95 1.75
C LEU A 138 -9.71 9.58 2.13
N ILE A 139 -10.43 8.93 1.21
CA ILE A 139 -11.82 8.51 1.38
C ILE A 139 -11.91 7.00 1.49
N ASN A 140 -12.92 6.54 2.22
CA ASN A 140 -13.21 5.11 2.34
C ASN A 140 -13.83 4.62 1.02
N MET A 141 -13.40 3.45 0.54
CA MET A 141 -14.06 2.80 -0.61
C MET A 141 -15.28 1.99 -0.18
N GLN A 142 -15.04 0.81 0.38
CA GLN A 142 -16.09 -0.16 0.75
C GLN A 142 -16.29 -0.21 2.27
N ASP A 143 -15.22 0.03 3.03
CA ASP A 143 -15.21 -0.18 4.47
C ASP A 143 -15.62 1.08 5.24
N VAL A 144 -16.43 0.92 6.27
CA VAL A 144 -16.71 2.00 7.20
C VAL A 144 -15.58 2.06 8.24
N LEU A 145 -14.57 2.88 7.96
CA LEU A 145 -13.45 3.11 8.87
C LEU A 145 -13.73 4.28 9.82
N PRO A 146 -13.09 4.31 11.01
CA PRO A 146 -13.13 5.47 11.90
C PRO A 146 -12.73 6.75 11.17
N GLU A 147 -13.30 7.89 11.58
CA GLU A 147 -12.99 9.21 10.99
C GLU A 147 -11.51 9.59 11.13
N VAL A 148 -10.88 9.18 12.23
CA VAL A 148 -9.43 9.27 12.45
C VAL A 148 -8.90 7.94 12.96
N ILE A 149 -7.86 7.44 12.28
CA ILE A 149 -7.12 6.22 12.61
C ILE A 149 -5.97 6.59 13.54
N THR A 150 -5.85 5.86 14.63
CA THR A 150 -4.92 6.00 15.74
C THR A 150 -4.24 4.65 15.96
N ILE A 151 -3.21 4.63 16.81
CA ILE A 151 -2.45 3.41 17.08
C ILE A 151 -3.28 2.29 17.71
N ASP A 152 -4.42 2.63 18.32
CA ASP A 152 -5.27 1.72 19.09
C ASP A 152 -6.54 1.28 18.34
N ASN A 153 -6.83 1.84 17.15
CA ASN A 153 -8.07 1.58 16.42
C ASN A 153 -7.86 1.19 14.94
N PHE A 154 -6.71 0.59 14.61
CA PHE A 154 -6.50 0.04 13.27
C PHE A 154 -7.59 -0.98 12.91
N PRO A 155 -8.11 -0.95 11.67
CA PRO A 155 -9.09 -1.92 11.21
C PRO A 155 -8.49 -3.32 11.20
N GLU A 156 -9.30 -4.31 11.54
CA GLU A 156 -8.91 -5.71 11.41
C GLU A 156 -8.72 -6.09 9.94
N ASN A 157 -7.90 -7.12 9.71
CA ASN A 157 -7.74 -7.68 8.37
C ASN A 157 -9.06 -8.26 7.88
N LYS A 158 -9.41 -7.99 6.62
CA LYS A 158 -10.55 -8.62 5.99
C LYS A 158 -10.30 -10.11 5.78
N GLU A 159 -11.38 -10.86 5.73
CA GLU A 159 -11.34 -12.31 5.56
C GLU A 159 -11.71 -12.78 4.15
N GLY A 160 -11.90 -11.88 3.18
CA GLY A 160 -12.26 -12.25 1.80
C GLY A 160 -11.27 -13.23 1.16
N TYR A 161 -9.99 -13.17 1.58
CA TYR A 161 -8.97 -14.12 1.13
C TYR A 161 -9.25 -15.58 1.52
N LYS A 162 -10.03 -15.84 2.58
CA LYS A 162 -10.36 -17.20 3.03
C LYS A 162 -11.18 -17.98 1.99
N PHE A 163 -11.93 -17.28 1.13
CA PHE A 163 -12.61 -17.92 0.00
C PHE A 163 -11.59 -18.52 -0.96
N TYR A 164 -10.59 -17.73 -1.36
CA TYR A 164 -9.53 -18.17 -2.26
C TYR A 164 -8.65 -19.26 -1.62
N GLU A 165 -8.33 -19.11 -0.34
CA GLU A 165 -7.58 -20.10 0.44
C GLU A 165 -8.24 -21.48 0.39
N LYS A 166 -9.54 -21.56 0.74
CA LYS A 166 -10.29 -22.82 0.73
C LYS A 166 -10.35 -23.46 -0.65
N ASN A 167 -10.65 -22.66 -1.68
CA ASN A 167 -10.74 -23.16 -3.05
C ASN A 167 -9.38 -23.70 -3.55
N LEU A 168 -8.28 -23.00 -3.21
CA LEU A 168 -6.94 -23.45 -3.60
C LEU A 168 -6.54 -24.74 -2.90
N ILE A 169 -6.85 -24.88 -1.61
CA ILE A 169 -6.62 -26.12 -0.86
C ILE A 169 -7.38 -27.27 -1.52
N GLU A 170 -8.68 -27.10 -1.79
CA GLU A 170 -9.51 -28.13 -2.41
C GLU A 170 -8.98 -28.56 -3.79
N ILE A 171 -8.58 -27.60 -4.64
CA ILE A 171 -8.01 -27.88 -5.95
C ILE A 171 -6.72 -28.71 -5.83
N VAL A 172 -5.83 -28.33 -4.91
CA VAL A 172 -4.55 -29.03 -4.71
C VAL A 172 -4.78 -30.43 -4.14
N GLU A 173 -5.65 -30.59 -3.15
CA GLU A 173 -6.00 -31.88 -2.57
C GLU A 173 -6.61 -32.82 -3.62
N ASN A 174 -7.54 -32.32 -4.44
CA ASN A 174 -8.13 -33.10 -5.53
C ASN A 174 -7.09 -33.52 -6.57
N PHE A 175 -6.16 -32.63 -6.91
CA PHE A 175 -5.08 -32.93 -7.84
C PHE A 175 -4.16 -34.04 -7.30
N VAL A 176 -3.75 -33.93 -6.03
CA VAL A 176 -2.89 -34.93 -5.36
C VAL A 176 -3.61 -36.27 -5.28
N ASN A 177 -4.87 -36.30 -4.82
CA ASN A 177 -5.65 -37.54 -4.68
C ASN A 177 -5.97 -38.22 -6.03
N SER A 178 -5.99 -37.48 -7.14
CA SER A 178 -6.26 -38.03 -8.47
C SER A 178 -5.00 -38.53 -9.20
N ASN A 179 -3.80 -38.17 -8.73
CA ASN A 179 -2.53 -38.45 -9.41
C ASN A 179 -1.48 -39.15 -8.52
N CYS A 180 -1.82 -39.49 -7.27
CA CYS A 180 -1.04 -40.30 -6.35
C CYS A 180 -1.86 -41.53 -5.95
#